data_AF-A0A1H1YSX7-F1
#
_entry.id   AF-A0A1H1YSX7-F1
#
_cell.length_a   1.000
_cell.length_b   1.000
_cell.length_c   1.000
_cell.angle_alpha   90.00
_cell.angle_beta   90.00
_cell.angle_gamma   90.00
#
_symmetry.space_group_name_H-M   'P 1'
#
loop_
_entity.id
_entity.type
_entity.pdbx_description
1 polymer ?
#
loop_
_entity_poly.entity_id
_entity_poly.type
_entity_poly.pdbx_seq_one_letter_code
_entity_poly.pdbx_strand_id
1 'polypeptide(L)'
;MAGEEPREPEHARDNERRRALERRRALERRRASERRRDDERRKESERQRESDRQREAEQRHEELRTEAERRFRESGGARRDRRRLDTPRIPTRTFHPHYDPELFGRFAETFARFMGTARFIAYMTVFVIIWVTLNLVGIYGLQWDPYPFILLNLFFSTQASYAAPLILLAQNRQEARDRVQYDQDRDMNVRTRADIEFLAREVASLRLAVGEVATRDFLRSELRSLLTDLEELRNDGDGDHVSADTAARPGPSGGQTSRTSRSRGRSGRDGSP
;
A
#
# COMPACT_ATOMS: atom_id res chain seq x y z
N MET A 1 -83.36 -19.57 19.08
CA MET A 1 -82.20 -20.19 18.41
C MET A 1 -81.16 -19.10 18.15
N ALA A 2 -80.13 -19.02 18.98
CA ALA A 2 -78.88 -18.36 18.62
C ALA A 2 -77.79 -19.16 19.34
N GLY A 3 -77.00 -19.91 18.56
CA GLY A 3 -76.00 -20.82 19.07
C GLY A 3 -74.87 -20.07 19.77
N GLU A 4 -74.58 -20.47 21.01
CA GLU A 4 -73.33 -20.14 21.66
C GLU A 4 -72.19 -20.84 20.92
N GLU A 5 -71.42 -20.07 20.14
CA GLU A 5 -70.10 -20.52 19.70
C GLU A 5 -69.18 -20.68 20.92
N PRO A 6 -68.45 -21.80 21.03
CA PRO A 6 -67.50 -21.98 22.11
C PRO A 6 -66.31 -21.03 21.89
N ARG A 7 -66.17 -20.03 22.75
CA ARG A 7 -65.01 -19.13 22.80
C ARG A 7 -63.78 -19.94 23.23
N GLU A 8 -62.98 -20.37 22.25
CA GLU A 8 -61.63 -20.88 22.51
C GLU A 8 -60.82 -19.83 23.31
N PRO A 9 -60.09 -20.23 24.37
CA PRO A 9 -59.36 -19.29 25.20
C PRO A 9 -58.19 -18.68 24.42
N GLU A 10 -58.27 -17.37 24.17
CA GLU A 10 -57.33 -16.55 23.40
C GLU A 10 -55.85 -16.74 23.79
N HIS A 11 -55.60 -17.06 25.07
CA HIS A 11 -54.27 -17.34 25.61
C HIS A 11 -53.58 -18.60 25.03
N ALA A 12 -54.34 -19.60 24.57
CA ALA A 12 -53.77 -20.81 23.97
C ALA A 12 -53.15 -20.53 22.60
N ARG A 13 -53.84 -19.72 21.77
CA ARG A 13 -53.38 -19.32 20.43
C ARG A 13 -52.11 -18.46 20.49
N ASP A 14 -51.99 -17.61 21.51
CA ASP A 14 -50.80 -16.78 21.71
C ASP A 14 -49.57 -17.58 22.15
N ASN A 15 -49.76 -18.62 22.97
CA ASN A 15 -48.67 -19.50 23.38
C ASN A 15 -48.16 -20.35 22.20
N GLU A 16 -49.06 -20.81 21.33
CA GLU A 16 -48.68 -21.51 20.11
C GLU A 16 -47.92 -20.61 19.12
N ARG A 17 -48.36 -19.35 18.96
CA ARG A 17 -47.65 -18.37 18.12
C ARG A 17 -46.24 -18.07 18.63
N ARG A 18 -46.06 -17.94 19.95
CA ARG A 18 -44.72 -17.77 20.56
C ARG A 18 -43.83 -18.99 20.31
N ARG A 19 -44.34 -20.20 20.53
CA ARG A 19 -43.61 -21.45 20.26
C ARG A 19 -43.25 -21.61 18.77
N ALA A 20 -44.15 -21.22 17.87
CA ALA A 20 -43.90 -21.26 16.43
C ALA A 20 -42.79 -20.26 16.00
N LEU A 21 -42.80 -19.04 16.57
CA LEU A 21 -41.76 -18.05 16.34
C LEU A 21 -40.39 -18.49 16.86
N GLU A 22 -40.34 -19.12 18.03
CA GLU A 22 -39.10 -19.68 18.58
C GLU A 22 -38.53 -20.81 17.71
N ARG A 23 -39.39 -21.72 17.23
CA ARG A 23 -38.99 -22.78 16.29
C ARG A 23 -38.44 -22.20 14.98
N ARG A 24 -39.08 -21.16 14.44
CA ARG A 24 -38.63 -20.48 13.22
C ARG A 24 -37.27 -19.79 13.41
N ARG A 25 -37.07 -19.10 14.53
CA ARG A 25 -35.78 -18.49 14.89
C ARG A 25 -34.68 -19.53 15.10
N ALA A 26 -34.99 -20.68 15.71
CA ALA A 26 -34.04 -21.77 15.88
C ALA A 26 -33.62 -22.38 14.53
N LEU A 27 -34.57 -22.56 13.61
CA LEU A 27 -34.28 -23.04 12.24
C LEU A 27 -33.46 -22.04 11.44
N GLU A 28 -33.73 -20.74 11.56
CA GLU A 28 -32.93 -19.70 10.89
C GLU A 28 -31.51 -19.64 11.42
N ARG A 29 -31.31 -19.76 12.74
CA ARG A 29 -29.97 -19.85 13.34
C ARG A 29 -29.21 -21.08 12.85
N ARG A 30 -29.88 -22.22 12.72
CA ARG A 30 -29.28 -23.47 12.22
C ARG A 30 -28.92 -23.38 10.73
N ARG A 31 -29.77 -22.77 9.90
CA ARG A 31 -29.47 -22.50 8.49
C ARG A 31 -28.33 -21.50 8.31
N ALA A 32 -28.26 -20.49 9.17
CA ALA A 32 -27.16 -19.52 9.13
C ALA A 32 -25.83 -20.15 9.55
N SER A 33 -25.82 -21.06 10.52
CA SER A 33 -24.60 -21.77 10.92
C SER A 33 -24.15 -22.79 9.88
N GLU A 34 -25.08 -23.47 9.19
CA GLU A 34 -24.77 -24.36 8.06
C GLU A 34 -24.13 -23.59 6.90
N ARG A 35 -24.73 -22.47 6.48
CA ARG A 35 -24.16 -21.62 5.41
C ARG A 35 -22.73 -21.16 5.72
N ARG A 36 -22.47 -20.74 6.97
CA ARG A 36 -21.12 -20.33 7.39
C ARG A 36 -20.10 -21.48 7.28
N ARG A 37 -20.50 -22.70 7.65
CA ARG A 37 -19.62 -23.88 7.55
C ARG A 37 -19.31 -24.25 6.10
N ASP A 38 -20.30 -24.11 5.21
CA ASP A 38 -20.11 -24.42 3.80
C ASP A 38 -19.26 -23.34 3.11
N ASP A 39 -19.44 -22.07 3.48
CA ASP A 39 -18.57 -20.98 3.03
C ASP A 39 -17.12 -21.15 3.51
N GLU A 40 -16.91 -21.61 4.76
CA GLU A 40 -15.58 -21.92 5.28
C GLU A 40 -14.94 -23.08 4.51
N ARG A 41 -15.67 -24.17 4.29
CA ARG A 41 -15.18 -25.30 3.48
C ARG A 41 -14.81 -24.88 2.07
N ARG A 42 -15.62 -24.01 1.45
CA ARG A 42 -15.33 -23.52 0.10
C ARG A 42 -14.04 -22.69 0.08
N LYS A 43 -13.88 -21.77 1.04
CA LYS A 43 -12.65 -20.98 1.18
C LYS A 43 -11.42 -21.84 1.45
N GLU A 44 -11.55 -22.88 2.26
CA GLU A 44 -10.47 -23.82 2.54
C GLU A 44 -10.09 -24.63 1.29
N SER A 45 -11.08 -25.09 0.53
CA SER A 45 -10.84 -25.79 -0.74
C SER A 45 -10.18 -24.90 -1.81
N GLU A 46 -10.50 -23.60 -1.83
CA GLU A 46 -9.87 -22.63 -2.73
C GLU A 46 -8.41 -22.38 -2.33
N ARG A 47 -8.14 -22.20 -1.04
CA ARG A 47 -6.77 -22.08 -0.50
C ARG A 47 -5.93 -23.31 -0.80
N GLN A 48 -6.51 -24.49 -0.66
CA GLN A 48 -5.82 -25.75 -0.97
C GLN A 48 -5.43 -25.81 -2.45
N ARG A 49 -6.37 -25.50 -3.35
CA ARG A 49 -6.12 -25.46 -4.81
C ARG A 49 -5.07 -24.43 -5.20
N GLU A 50 -5.05 -23.27 -4.54
CA GLU A 50 -4.02 -22.25 -4.78
C GLU A 50 -2.65 -22.73 -4.30
N SER A 51 -2.57 -23.34 -3.12
CA SER A 51 -1.32 -23.92 -2.61
C SER A 51 -0.78 -25.01 -3.54
N ASP A 52 -1.65 -25.87 -4.06
CA ASP A 52 -1.24 -26.93 -4.99
C ASP A 52 -0.73 -26.35 -6.33
N ARG A 53 -1.42 -25.34 -6.89
CA ARG A 53 -0.93 -24.63 -8.10
C ARG A 53 0.41 -23.95 -7.87
N GLN A 54 0.61 -23.38 -6.68
CA GLN A 54 1.86 -22.72 -6.34
C GLN A 54 3.01 -23.72 -6.24
N ARG A 55 2.78 -24.87 -5.60
CA ARG A 55 3.76 -25.97 -5.54
C ARG A 55 4.10 -26.51 -6.92
N GLU A 56 3.10 -26.69 -7.80
CA GLU A 56 3.34 -27.12 -9.18
C GLU A 56 4.16 -26.09 -9.98
N ALA A 57 3.90 -24.80 -9.80
CA ALA A 57 4.65 -23.74 -10.46
C ALA A 57 6.11 -23.67 -9.97
N GLU A 58 6.32 -23.85 -8.67
CA GLU A 58 7.66 -23.92 -8.07
C GLU A 58 8.44 -25.14 -8.58
N GLN A 59 7.81 -26.32 -8.63
CA GLN A 59 8.41 -27.54 -9.17
C GLN A 59 8.80 -27.36 -10.64
N ARG A 60 7.91 -26.80 -11.49
CA ARG A 60 8.23 -26.54 -12.90
C ARG A 60 9.39 -25.56 -13.05
N HIS A 61 9.48 -24.55 -12.19
CA HIS A 61 10.59 -23.60 -12.23
C HIS A 61 11.92 -24.24 -11.81
N GLU A 62 11.88 -25.13 -10.82
CA GLU A 62 13.05 -25.89 -10.37
C GLU A 62 13.51 -26.93 -11.41
N GLU A 63 12.57 -27.58 -12.09
CA GLU A 63 12.86 -28.47 -13.23
C GLU A 63 13.50 -27.70 -14.39
N LEU A 64 12.93 -26.57 -14.80
CA LEU A 64 13.49 -25.73 -15.87
C LEU A 64 14.87 -25.20 -15.51
N ARG A 65 15.08 -24.80 -14.25
CA ARG A 65 16.40 -24.37 -13.76
C ARG A 65 17.41 -25.52 -13.81
N THR A 66 17.01 -26.71 -13.36
CA THR A 66 17.87 -27.89 -13.38
C THR A 66 18.18 -28.33 -14.82
N GLU A 67 17.21 -28.25 -15.73
CA GLU A 67 17.41 -28.54 -17.15
C GLU A 67 18.34 -27.50 -17.80
N ALA A 68 18.16 -26.21 -17.49
CA ALA A 68 19.05 -25.15 -17.96
C ALA A 68 20.48 -25.31 -17.43
N GLU A 69 20.64 -25.66 -16.16
CA GLU A 69 21.95 -25.94 -15.55
C GLU A 69 22.60 -27.20 -16.16
N ARG A 70 21.84 -28.26 -16.46
CA ARG A 70 22.34 -29.43 -17.20
C ARG A 70 22.80 -29.06 -18.60
N ARG A 71 21.98 -28.33 -19.37
CA ARG A 71 22.35 -27.83 -20.71
C ARG A 71 23.54 -26.88 -20.67
N PHE A 72 23.67 -26.07 -19.63
CA PHE A 72 24.82 -25.20 -19.44
C PHE A 72 26.10 -26.00 -19.13
N ARG A 73 26.00 -27.04 -18.29
CA ARG A 73 27.12 -27.93 -17.97
C ARG A 73 27.55 -28.76 -19.17
N GLU A 74 26.60 -29.23 -19.97
CA GLU A 74 26.86 -29.90 -21.25
C GLU A 74 27.47 -28.95 -22.30
N SER A 75 27.13 -27.66 -22.28
CA SER A 75 27.71 -26.65 -23.18
C SER A 75 28.99 -25.98 -22.65
N GLY A 76 29.40 -26.27 -21.42
CA GLY A 76 30.55 -25.69 -20.71
C GLY A 76 31.94 -26.12 -21.20
N GLY A 77 32.07 -26.62 -22.43
CA GLY A 77 33.34 -27.13 -22.98
C GLY A 77 33.84 -26.48 -24.28
N ALA A 78 33.07 -25.61 -24.94
CA ALA A 78 33.48 -25.11 -26.26
C ALA A 78 33.17 -23.63 -26.49
N ARG A 79 34.04 -22.76 -25.98
CA ARG A 79 34.23 -21.44 -26.60
C ARG A 79 35.00 -21.63 -27.91
N ARG A 80 34.29 -21.65 -29.03
CA ARG A 80 34.64 -20.99 -30.31
C ARG A 80 33.64 -21.42 -31.38
N ASP A 81 32.85 -20.43 -31.80
CA ASP A 81 32.59 -20.10 -33.19
C ASP A 81 32.43 -21.28 -34.17
N ARG A 82 31.18 -21.65 -34.44
CA ARG A 82 30.74 -22.17 -35.74
C ARG A 82 29.22 -22.04 -35.82
N ARG A 83 28.79 -21.09 -36.66
CA ARG A 83 27.52 -21.13 -37.40
C ARG A 83 27.13 -22.59 -37.70
N ARG A 84 26.16 -23.14 -36.95
CA ARG A 84 25.44 -24.34 -37.39
C ARG A 84 24.40 -23.88 -38.39
N LEU A 85 24.59 -24.34 -39.63
CA LEU A 85 23.87 -23.96 -40.83
C LEU A 85 22.85 -25.06 -41.19
N ASP A 86 22.17 -25.66 -40.21
CA ASP A 86 21.33 -26.86 -40.42
C ASP A 86 19.92 -26.76 -39.81
N THR A 87 19.43 -25.55 -39.55
CA THR A 87 17.98 -25.37 -39.38
C THR A 87 17.43 -24.95 -40.73
N PRO A 88 16.45 -25.67 -41.31
CA PRO A 88 15.75 -25.17 -42.48
C PRO A 88 15.10 -23.86 -42.08
N ARG A 89 15.71 -22.75 -42.50
CA ARG A 89 15.18 -21.40 -42.35
C ARG A 89 13.99 -21.34 -43.28
N ILE A 90 12.81 -21.66 -42.77
CA ILE A 90 11.54 -21.34 -43.42
C ILE A 90 11.57 -19.81 -43.55
N PRO A 91 11.72 -19.23 -44.76
CA PRO A 91 11.75 -17.80 -44.92
C PRO A 91 10.31 -17.33 -44.90
N THR A 92 9.70 -17.27 -43.72
CA THR A 92 8.56 -16.39 -43.53
C THR A 92 9.13 -14.98 -43.54
N ARG A 93 9.28 -14.42 -44.74
CA ARG A 93 9.38 -12.97 -44.94
C ARG A 93 8.02 -12.37 -44.60
N THR A 94 7.59 -12.55 -43.36
CA THR A 94 6.48 -11.79 -42.82
C THR A 94 7.07 -10.41 -42.58
N PHE A 95 6.74 -9.49 -43.48
CA PHE A 95 6.81 -8.07 -43.20
C PHE A 95 5.96 -7.84 -41.95
N HIS A 96 6.56 -7.95 -40.77
CA HIS A 96 6.03 -7.35 -39.56
C HIS A 96 6.58 -5.93 -39.58
N PRO A 97 5.76 -4.91 -39.91
CA PRO A 97 6.18 -3.54 -39.68
C PRO A 97 6.53 -3.45 -38.20
N HIS A 98 7.79 -3.16 -37.90
CA HIS A 98 8.21 -2.90 -36.52
C HIS A 98 7.60 -1.55 -36.16
N TYR A 99 6.36 -1.58 -35.68
CA TYR A 99 5.71 -0.42 -35.11
C TYR A 99 6.49 -0.05 -33.87
N ASP A 100 7.11 1.14 -33.89
CA ASP A 100 7.92 1.64 -32.80
C ASP A 100 7.02 2.38 -31.80
N PRO A 101 6.56 1.72 -30.71
CA PRO A 101 5.53 2.27 -29.82
C PRO A 101 6.00 3.54 -29.10
N GLU A 102 7.31 3.76 -29.01
CA GLU A 102 7.91 4.92 -28.36
C GLU A 102 7.78 6.21 -29.18
N LEU A 103 7.96 6.14 -30.49
CA LEU A 103 7.80 7.30 -31.38
C LEU A 103 6.33 7.75 -31.41
N PHE A 104 5.42 6.79 -31.59
CA PHE A 104 3.99 7.08 -31.63
C PHE A 104 3.48 7.58 -30.27
N GLY A 105 4.03 7.05 -29.18
CA GLY A 105 3.67 7.46 -27.84
C GLY A 105 4.11 8.90 -27.49
N ARG A 106 5.30 9.33 -27.92
CA ARG A 106 5.74 10.73 -27.80
C ARG A 106 4.89 11.66 -28.65
N PHE A 107 4.49 11.20 -29.85
CA PHE A 107 3.60 11.96 -30.73
C PHE A 107 2.21 12.13 -30.10
N ALA A 108 1.60 11.04 -29.62
CA ALA A 108 0.30 11.07 -28.95
C ALA A 108 0.28 11.96 -27.70
N GLU A 109 1.35 11.93 -26.89
CA GLU A 109 1.47 12.79 -25.71
C GLU A 109 1.57 14.28 -26.05
N THR A 110 2.23 14.61 -27.17
CA THR A 110 2.29 15.98 -27.68
C THR A 110 0.94 16.40 -28.26
N PHE A 111 0.29 15.49 -29.00
CA PHE A 111 -1.02 15.72 -29.61
C PHE A 111 -2.13 15.90 -28.55
N ALA A 112 -2.10 15.12 -27.48
CA ALA A 112 -3.03 15.23 -26.35
C ALA A 112 -2.89 16.58 -25.64
N ARG A 113 -1.65 17.02 -25.37
CA ARG A 113 -1.38 18.35 -24.80
C ARG A 113 -1.83 19.47 -25.74
N PHE A 114 -1.66 19.28 -27.04
CA PHE A 114 -2.07 20.25 -28.06
C PHE A 114 -3.60 20.39 -28.15
N MET A 115 -4.34 19.28 -28.19
CA MET A 115 -5.80 19.25 -28.24
C MET A 115 -6.48 19.79 -26.97
N GLY A 116 -5.84 19.65 -25.80
CA GLY A 116 -6.36 20.18 -24.53
C GLY A 116 -6.19 21.69 -24.33
N THR A 117 -5.54 22.39 -25.28
CA THR A 117 -5.23 23.82 -25.15
C THR A 117 -6.21 24.67 -25.98
N ALA A 118 -6.70 25.79 -25.42
CA ALA A 118 -7.60 26.74 -26.13
C ALA A 118 -7.02 27.30 -27.45
N ARG A 119 -5.69 27.23 -27.61
CA ARG A 119 -4.97 27.62 -28.84
C ARG A 119 -5.35 26.77 -30.04
N PHE A 120 -5.65 25.48 -29.87
CA PHE A 120 -6.04 24.60 -30.98
C PHE A 120 -7.33 25.08 -31.66
N ILE A 121 -8.34 25.39 -30.84
CA ILE A 121 -9.63 25.90 -31.31
C ILE A 121 -9.42 27.22 -32.07
N ALA A 122 -8.61 28.13 -31.52
CA ALA A 122 -8.30 29.39 -32.20
C ALA A 122 -7.63 29.19 -33.57
N TYR A 123 -6.66 28.29 -33.69
CA TYR A 123 -6.03 27.96 -34.98
C TYR A 123 -7.03 27.36 -35.97
N MET A 124 -7.91 26.45 -35.53
CA MET A 124 -8.93 25.85 -36.40
C MET A 124 -9.94 26.89 -36.89
N THR A 125 -10.39 27.80 -36.03
CA THR A 125 -11.29 28.89 -36.42
C THR A 125 -10.64 29.83 -37.42
N VAL A 126 -9.37 30.22 -37.19
CA VAL A 126 -8.63 31.07 -38.12
C VAL A 126 -8.44 30.37 -39.47
N PHE A 127 -8.12 29.07 -39.48
CA PHE A 127 -8.01 28.29 -40.71
C PHE A 127 -9.31 28.30 -41.52
N VAL A 128 -10.46 28.06 -40.87
CA VAL A 128 -11.78 28.10 -41.54
C VAL A 128 -12.08 29.50 -42.09
N ILE A 129 -11.81 30.55 -41.31
CA ILE A 129 -12.00 31.95 -41.77
C ILE A 129 -11.15 32.21 -43.00
N ILE A 130 -9.85 31.88 -42.96
CA ILE A 130 -8.94 32.07 -44.10
C ILE A 130 -9.44 31.30 -45.32
N TRP A 131 -9.86 30.04 -45.16
CA TRP A 131 -10.37 29.23 -46.27
C TRP A 131 -11.60 29.86 -46.93
N VAL A 132 -12.56 30.29 -46.12
CA VAL A 132 -13.78 30.96 -46.61
C VAL A 132 -13.43 32.29 -47.26
N THR A 133 -12.56 33.10 -46.65
CA THR A 133 -12.12 34.39 -47.21
C THR A 133 -11.40 34.22 -48.55
N LEU A 134 -10.48 33.26 -48.67
CA LEU A 134 -9.78 32.97 -49.93
C LEU A 134 -10.74 32.55 -51.03
N ASN A 135 -11.76 31.74 -50.70
CA ASN A 135 -12.80 31.33 -51.65
C ASN A 135 -13.76 32.47 -52.01
N LEU A 136 -14.13 33.31 -51.05
CA LEU A 136 -15.05 34.43 -51.26
C LEU A 136 -14.41 35.57 -52.07
N VAL A 137 -13.14 35.88 -51.79
CA VAL A 137 -12.39 36.90 -52.53
C VAL A 137 -12.08 36.42 -53.96
N GLY A 138 -12.13 35.10 -54.21
CA GLY A 138 -11.94 34.53 -55.53
C GLY A 138 -10.63 35.00 -56.14
N ILE A 139 -9.51 34.68 -55.49
CA ILE A 139 -8.19 35.06 -55.98
C ILE A 139 -8.05 34.50 -57.42
N TYR A 140 -8.00 35.41 -58.40
CA TYR A 140 -8.01 35.16 -59.87
C TYR A 140 -9.34 34.78 -60.54
N GLY A 141 -10.50 35.02 -59.91
CA GLY A 141 -11.81 34.66 -60.49
C GLY A 141 -12.08 33.16 -60.54
N LEU A 142 -11.16 32.34 -60.02
CA LEU A 142 -11.35 30.91 -59.80
C LEU A 142 -11.86 30.68 -58.37
N GLN A 143 -13.15 30.38 -58.26
CA GLN A 143 -13.76 29.86 -57.04
C GLN A 143 -13.37 28.38 -56.87
N TRP A 144 -12.36 28.11 -56.04
CA TRP A 144 -11.82 26.75 -55.83
C TRP A 144 -12.80 25.84 -55.07
N ASP A 145 -13.64 26.40 -54.20
CA ASP A 145 -14.65 25.71 -53.39
C ASP A 145 -15.90 26.60 -53.23
N PRO A 146 -16.81 26.63 -54.23
CA PRO A 146 -18.05 27.41 -54.18
C PRO A 146 -18.98 26.94 -53.04
N TYR A 147 -19.87 27.82 -52.57
CA TYR A 147 -20.90 27.45 -51.59
C TYR A 147 -21.67 26.21 -52.08
N PRO A 148 -21.73 25.08 -51.34
CA PRO A 148 -21.62 24.93 -49.88
C PRO A 148 -20.27 24.41 -49.31
N PHE A 149 -19.12 24.72 -49.93
CA PHE A 149 -17.78 24.34 -49.47
C PHE A 149 -17.57 22.81 -49.35
N ILE A 150 -17.72 22.09 -50.47
CA ILE A 150 -17.63 20.62 -50.49
C ILE A 150 -16.24 20.11 -50.11
N LEU A 151 -15.18 20.84 -50.50
CA LEU A 151 -13.81 20.42 -50.21
C LEU A 151 -13.48 20.57 -48.73
N LEU A 152 -13.95 21.66 -48.10
CA LEU A 152 -13.81 21.85 -46.65
C LEU A 152 -14.52 20.75 -45.87
N ASN A 153 -15.75 20.40 -46.28
CA ASN A 153 -16.50 19.31 -45.66
C ASN A 153 -15.83 17.95 -45.86
N LEU A 154 -15.28 17.70 -47.05
CA LEU A 154 -14.53 16.47 -47.32
C LEU A 154 -13.31 16.36 -46.42
N PHE A 155 -12.55 17.46 -46.27
CA PHE A 155 -11.40 17.50 -45.38
C PHE A 155 -11.78 17.21 -43.92
N PHE A 156 -12.85 17.83 -43.40
CA PHE A 156 -13.35 17.54 -42.05
C PHE A 156 -13.81 16.09 -41.88
N SER A 157 -14.45 15.52 -42.90
CA SER A 157 -14.90 14.12 -42.87
C SER A 157 -13.71 13.16 -42.79
N THR A 158 -12.67 13.40 -43.58
CA THR A 158 -11.42 12.63 -43.51
C THR A 158 -10.69 12.87 -42.18
N GLN A 159 -10.70 14.11 -41.67
CA GLN A 159 -10.09 14.46 -40.39
C GLN A 159 -10.71 13.65 -39.25
N ALA A 160 -12.04 13.58 -39.18
CA ALA A 160 -12.75 12.78 -38.20
C ALA A 160 -12.46 11.28 -38.35
N SER A 161 -12.39 10.78 -39.59
CA SER A 161 -12.13 9.36 -39.88
C SER A 161 -10.74 8.91 -39.42
N TYR A 162 -9.68 9.73 -39.60
CA TYR A 162 -8.34 9.39 -39.12
C TYR A 162 -8.15 9.68 -37.62
N ALA A 163 -8.97 10.55 -37.03
CA ALA A 163 -8.90 10.83 -35.59
C ALA A 163 -9.24 9.60 -34.75
N ALA A 164 -10.24 8.80 -35.14
CA ALA A 164 -10.66 7.61 -34.39
C ALA A 164 -9.52 6.60 -34.10
N PRO A 165 -8.74 6.13 -35.09
CA PRO A 165 -7.62 5.23 -34.82
C PRO A 165 -6.49 5.90 -34.04
N LEU A 166 -6.24 7.20 -34.22
CA LEU A 166 -5.23 7.92 -33.45
C LEU A 166 -5.63 8.02 -31.97
N ILE A 167 -6.90 8.32 -31.70
CA ILE A 167 -7.47 8.35 -30.34
C ILE A 167 -7.38 6.97 -29.69
N LEU A 168 -7.73 5.90 -30.41
CA LEU A 168 -7.67 4.53 -29.90
C LEU A 168 -6.24 4.14 -29.48
N LEU A 169 -5.22 4.51 -30.27
CA LEU A 169 -3.83 4.27 -29.90
C LEU A 169 -3.38 5.12 -28.70
N ALA A 170 -3.83 6.37 -28.61
CA ALA A 170 -3.55 7.23 -27.47
C ALA A 170 -4.18 6.67 -26.18
N GLN A 171 -5.41 6.14 -26.27
CA GLN A 171 -6.13 5.51 -25.16
C GLN A 171 -5.44 4.25 -24.67
N ASN A 172 -5.03 3.33 -25.54
CA ASN A 172 -4.30 2.12 -25.15
C ASN A 172 -3.03 2.42 -24.33
N ARG A 173 -2.34 3.52 -24.64
CA ARG A 173 -1.15 3.96 -23.90
C ARG A 173 -1.49 4.63 -22.58
N GLN A 174 -2.58 5.38 -22.53
CA GLN A 174 -3.08 5.93 -21.26
C GLN A 174 -3.48 4.80 -20.31
N GLU A 175 -4.23 3.80 -20.78
CA GLU A 175 -4.61 2.63 -19.99
C GLU A 175 -3.41 1.82 -19.50
N ALA A 176 -2.35 1.70 -20.30
CA ALA A 176 -1.11 1.05 -19.88
C ALA A 176 -0.40 1.82 -18.76
N ARG A 177 -0.36 3.15 -18.81
CA ARG A 177 0.17 4.00 -17.72
C ARG A 177 -0.70 3.89 -16.47
N ASP A 178 -2.01 3.99 -16.63
CA ASP A 178 -2.98 3.91 -15.54
C ASP A 178 -2.89 2.55 -14.83
N ARG A 179 -2.65 1.45 -15.57
CA ARG A 179 -2.39 0.13 -15.00
C ARG A 179 -1.12 0.10 -14.14
N VAL A 180 0.00 0.62 -14.65
CA VAL A 180 1.26 0.66 -13.89
C VAL A 180 1.10 1.49 -12.62
N GLN A 181 0.43 2.64 -12.73
CA GLN A 181 0.17 3.50 -11.58
C GLN A 181 -0.76 2.83 -10.56
N TYR A 182 -1.78 2.12 -11.02
CA TYR A 182 -2.66 1.32 -10.15
C TYR A 182 -1.91 0.22 -9.40
N ASP A 183 -1.02 -0.51 -10.07
CA ASP A 183 -0.21 -1.55 -9.45
C ASP A 183 0.76 -0.96 -8.40
N GLN A 184 1.39 0.19 -8.71
CA GLN A 184 2.24 0.91 -7.75
C GLN A 184 1.47 1.42 -6.54
N ASP A 185 0.29 2.00 -6.74
CA ASP A 185 -0.57 2.47 -5.65
C ASP A 185 -1.02 1.29 -4.78
N ARG A 186 -1.29 0.13 -5.37
CA ARG A 186 -1.61 -1.08 -4.63
C ARG A 186 -0.45 -1.51 -3.73
N ASP A 187 0.77 -1.57 -4.26
CA ASP A 187 1.96 -1.93 -3.48
C ASP A 187 2.25 -0.91 -2.37
N MET A 188 2.10 0.38 -2.68
CA MET A 188 2.25 1.45 -1.70
C MET A 188 1.23 1.32 -0.57
N ASN A 189 -0.04 1.02 -0.90
CA ASN A 189 -1.10 0.82 0.09
C ASN A 189 -0.83 -0.38 1.00
N VAL A 190 -0.29 -1.48 0.45
CA VAL A 190 0.11 -2.65 1.25
C VAL A 190 1.22 -2.28 2.23
N ARG A 191 2.25 -1.55 1.77
CA ARG A 191 3.36 -1.10 2.64
C ARG A 191 2.88 -0.13 3.71
N THR A 192 2.10 0.88 3.32
CA THR A 192 1.53 1.88 4.24
C THR A 192 0.70 1.22 5.33
N ARG A 193 -0.09 0.19 4.97
CA ARG A 193 -0.86 -0.56 5.96
C ARG A 193 0.05 -1.31 6.94
N ALA A 194 1.09 -1.97 6.45
CA ALA A 194 2.06 -2.65 7.30
C ALA A 194 2.78 -1.68 8.25
N ASP A 195 3.17 -0.50 7.75
CA ASP A 195 3.81 0.55 8.55
C ASP A 195 2.88 1.08 9.65
N ILE A 196 1.59 1.31 9.33
CA ILE A 196 0.59 1.72 10.32
C ILE A 196 0.39 0.63 11.37
N GLU A 197 0.31 -0.64 10.98
CA GLU A 197 0.16 -1.76 11.91
C GLU A 197 1.39 -1.90 12.81
N PHE A 198 2.59 -1.68 12.28
CA PHE A 198 3.83 -1.65 13.05
C PHE A 198 3.85 -0.48 14.04
N LEU A 199 3.58 0.75 13.57
CA LEU A 199 3.53 1.93 14.43
C LEU A 199 2.45 1.80 15.52
N ALA A 200 1.28 1.22 15.20
CA ALA A 200 0.25 0.96 16.19
C ALA A 200 0.73 0.00 17.28
N ARG A 201 1.52 -1.02 16.91
CA ARG A 201 2.12 -1.96 17.87
C ARG A 201 3.18 -1.29 18.73
N GLU A 202 4.06 -0.48 18.13
CA GLU A 202 5.08 0.29 18.85
C GLU A 202 4.47 1.33 19.80
N VAL A 203 3.39 2.00 19.39
CA VAL A 203 2.66 2.92 20.27
C VAL A 203 1.99 2.16 21.42
N ALA A 204 1.44 0.97 21.16
CA ALA A 204 0.86 0.14 22.20
C ALA A 204 1.91 -0.37 23.20
N SER A 205 3.09 -0.83 22.73
CA SER A 205 4.19 -1.26 23.60
C SER A 205 4.75 -0.09 24.40
N LEU A 206 4.96 1.07 23.77
CA LEU A 206 5.39 2.30 24.46
C LEU A 206 4.38 2.72 25.53
N ARG A 207 3.07 2.66 25.23
CA ARG A 207 2.01 2.99 26.20
C ARG A 207 2.02 2.05 27.40
N LEU A 208 2.26 0.76 27.19
CA LEU A 208 2.36 -0.22 28.29
C LEU A 208 3.60 0.07 29.14
N ALA A 209 4.76 0.26 28.52
CA ALA A 209 6.00 0.59 29.22
C ALA A 209 5.90 1.90 30.03
N VAL A 210 5.31 2.95 29.45
CA VAL A 210 5.04 4.21 30.16
C VAL A 210 4.00 4.02 31.27
N GLY A 211 2.97 3.19 31.04
CA GLY A 211 1.96 2.86 32.04
C GLY A 211 2.54 2.16 33.28
N GLU A 212 3.54 1.29 33.10
CA GLU A 212 4.24 0.62 34.20
C GLU A 212 5.12 1.59 35.00
N VAL A 213 5.89 2.46 34.34
CA VAL A 213 6.81 3.42 34.99
C VAL A 213 6.08 4.62 35.60
N ALA A 214 4.90 4.99 35.09
CA ALA A 214 4.08 6.09 35.59
C ALA A 214 2.97 5.63 36.54
N THR A 215 3.15 4.52 37.26
CA THR A 215 2.23 4.21 38.35
C THR A 215 2.38 5.27 39.45
N ARG A 216 1.25 5.87 39.85
CA ARG A 216 1.17 6.88 40.92
C ARG A 216 1.96 6.47 42.17
N ASP A 217 1.99 5.17 42.45
CA ASP A 217 2.68 4.61 43.60
C ASP A 217 4.20 4.63 43.47
N PHE A 218 4.77 4.46 42.27
CA PHE A 218 6.21 4.61 42.02
C PHE A 218 6.66 6.07 42.12
N LEU A 219 5.92 7.00 41.49
CA LEU A 219 6.17 8.44 41.63
C LEU A 219 6.04 8.89 43.10
N ARG A 220 5.10 8.31 43.84
CA ARG A 220 4.90 8.59 45.25
C ARG A 220 5.99 8.00 46.14
N SER A 221 6.48 6.80 45.84
CA SER A 221 7.59 6.20 46.58
C SER A 221 8.88 6.97 46.32
N GLU A 222 9.13 7.40 45.09
CA GLU A 222 10.33 8.15 44.74
C GLU A 222 10.33 9.56 45.34
N LEU A 223 9.20 10.27 45.25
CA LEU A 223 9.03 11.56 45.95
C LEU A 223 9.21 11.42 47.46
N ARG A 224 8.76 10.31 48.04
CA ARG A 224 8.89 10.07 49.47
C ARG A 224 10.32 9.68 49.87
N SER A 225 11.01 8.88 49.06
CA SER A 225 12.43 8.57 49.23
C SER A 225 13.27 9.85 49.17
N LEU A 226 13.08 10.69 48.16
CA LEU A 226 13.80 11.96 48.04
C LEU A 226 13.51 12.93 49.19
N LEU A 227 12.28 12.97 49.69
CA LEU A 227 11.95 13.76 50.87
C LEU A 227 12.65 13.22 52.14
N THR A 228 12.69 11.90 52.31
CA THR A 228 13.39 11.26 53.43
C THR A 228 14.89 11.49 53.37
N ASP A 229 15.51 11.35 52.19
CA ASP A 229 16.94 11.65 52.00
C ASP A 229 17.26 13.11 52.37
N LEU A 230 16.42 14.06 51.94
CA LEU A 230 16.58 15.48 52.31
C LEU A 230 16.38 15.74 53.81
N GLU A 231 15.51 14.99 54.47
CA GLU A 231 15.31 15.05 55.92
C GLU A 231 16.52 14.52 56.67
N GLU A 232 17.10 13.42 56.21
CA GLU A 232 18.30 12.80 56.79
C GLU A 232 19.53 13.72 56.61
N LEU A 233 19.71 14.30 55.42
CA LEU A 233 20.71 15.34 55.14
C LEU A 233 20.53 16.60 56.00
N ARG A 234 19.29 16.98 56.31
CA ARG A 234 18.99 18.11 57.22
C ARG A 234 19.32 17.76 58.67
N ASN A 235 19.03 16.53 59.10
CA ASN A 235 19.21 16.08 60.48
C ASN A 235 20.70 15.80 60.80
N ASP A 236 21.45 15.27 59.84
CA ASP A 236 22.92 15.11 59.94
C ASP A 236 23.64 16.47 60.00
N GLY A 237 23.08 17.51 59.38
CA GLY A 237 23.58 18.89 59.49
C GLY A 237 23.29 19.58 60.83
N ASP A 238 22.32 19.09 61.60
CA ASP A 238 21.90 19.65 62.91
C ASP A 238 22.60 18.95 64.10
N GLY A 239 23.09 17.72 63.88
CA GLY A 239 23.77 16.90 64.90
C GLY A 239 25.19 17.36 65.29
N ASP A 240 25.83 18.22 64.50
CA ASP A 240 27.22 18.67 64.75
C ASP A 240 27.31 19.89 65.69
N HIS A 241 26.19 20.38 66.24
CA HIS A 241 26.14 21.57 67.09
C HIS A 241 25.81 21.36 68.57
N VAL A 242 25.59 20.12 69.05
CA VAL A 242 25.27 19.87 70.48
C VAL A 242 26.14 18.76 71.06
N SER A 243 27.43 19.04 71.26
CA SER A 243 28.27 18.37 72.29
C SER A 243 29.61 19.08 72.41
N ALA A 244 29.61 20.28 72.99
CA ALA A 244 30.82 20.98 73.40
C ALA A 244 30.64 21.63 74.78
N ASP A 245 30.26 20.86 75.79
CA ASP A 245 30.63 21.19 77.17
C ASP A 245 30.53 19.96 78.08
N THR A 246 31.68 19.39 78.46
CA THR A 246 32.02 18.91 79.81
C THR A 246 33.28 18.05 79.74
N ALA A 247 34.27 18.49 80.51
CA ALA A 247 35.67 18.11 80.46
C ALA A 247 36.05 16.81 81.22
N ALA A 248 37.28 16.36 80.92
CA ALA A 248 38.24 15.64 81.78
C ALA A 248 38.05 14.11 81.95
N ARG A 249 39.03 13.19 81.84
CA ARG A 249 40.51 13.17 81.61
C ARG A 249 40.92 11.65 81.48
N PRO A 250 42.19 11.22 81.34
CA PRO A 250 42.61 10.33 80.24
C PRO A 250 43.16 8.94 80.65
N GLY A 251 43.38 8.06 79.66
CA GLY A 251 44.20 6.86 79.79
C GLY A 251 44.48 6.19 78.42
N PRO A 252 45.73 5.87 78.05
CA PRO A 252 46.09 5.47 76.68
C PRO A 252 46.20 3.95 76.52
N SER A 253 45.96 3.41 75.32
CA SER A 253 46.89 2.54 74.58
C SER A 253 46.23 1.82 73.38
N GLY A 254 46.86 1.91 72.21
CA GLY A 254 47.08 0.75 71.32
C GLY A 254 46.20 0.55 70.06
N GLY A 255 46.86 0.67 68.88
CA GLY A 255 46.54 -0.08 67.64
C GLY A 255 45.82 0.71 66.53
N GLN A 256 46.49 1.20 65.46
CA GLN A 256 46.73 0.53 64.16
C GLN A 256 45.42 -0.03 63.53
N THR A 257 44.94 0.30 62.32
CA THR A 257 45.60 0.50 61.00
C THR A 257 44.63 1.10 59.93
N SER A 258 45.20 1.70 58.87
CA SER A 258 44.71 1.85 57.46
C SER A 258 43.42 2.66 57.19
N ARG A 259 43.37 3.84 56.53
CA ARG A 259 44.00 4.37 55.29
C ARG A 259 43.82 3.39 54.12
N THR A 260 42.94 3.59 53.15
CA THR A 260 43.04 4.47 51.96
C THR A 260 41.66 4.55 51.27
N SER A 261 41.04 5.69 50.94
CA SER A 261 41.35 6.74 49.94
C SER A 261 41.42 6.31 48.46
N ARG A 262 40.34 6.59 47.70
CA ARG A 262 40.27 7.20 46.33
C ARG A 262 38.91 6.85 45.71
N SER A 263 37.99 7.76 45.39
CA SER A 263 38.04 9.07 44.74
C SER A 263 38.39 9.07 43.25
N ARG A 264 37.43 9.61 42.48
CA ARG A 264 37.48 10.17 41.11
C ARG A 264 37.60 9.12 39.99
N GLY A 265 36.84 9.17 38.90
CA GLY A 265 35.96 10.22 38.38
C GLY A 265 36.17 10.34 36.86
N ARG A 266 35.10 10.79 36.18
CA ARG A 266 35.12 11.63 34.96
C ARG A 266 35.23 10.97 33.57
N SER A 267 34.41 11.55 32.67
CA SER A 267 34.55 11.67 31.20
C SER A 267 34.24 10.39 30.42
N GLY A 268 33.25 10.31 29.52
CA GLY A 268 32.69 11.33 28.62
C GLY A 268 33.54 11.40 27.36
N ARG A 269 33.13 10.77 26.26
CA ARG A 269 33.66 11.01 24.90
C ARG A 269 32.87 10.29 23.79
N ASP A 270 32.53 11.08 22.77
CA ASP A 270 32.40 10.82 21.31
C ASP A 270 31.50 9.65 20.82
N GLY A 271 30.59 9.81 19.86
CA GLY A 271 30.51 10.82 18.80
C GLY A 271 31.18 10.34 17.52
N SER A 272 30.37 10.27 16.45
CA SER A 272 30.70 10.10 15.02
C SER A 272 30.74 8.67 14.45
N PRO A 273 30.55 8.53 13.13
CA PRO A 273 29.49 9.10 12.29
C PRO A 273 28.63 8.03 11.59
#